data_AF-A0A9W8Y374-F1
#
_entry.id   AF-A0A9W8Y374-F1
#
_cell.length_a   1.000
_cell.length_b   1.000
_cell.length_c   1.000
_cell.angle_alpha   90.00
_cell.angle_beta   90.00
_cell.angle_gamma   90.00
#
_symmetry.space_group_name_H-M   'P 1'
#
loop_
_entity.id
_entity.type
_entity.pdbx_description
1 polymer ?
#
loop_
_entity_poly.entity_id
_entity_poly.type
_entity_poly.pdbx_seq_one_letter_code
_entity_poly.pdbx_strand_id
1 'polypeptide(L)'
;MSGGGGQWDYLLRWQQGGSEEDFDLAAADDSEDEERFEPTDGAEEDAQEAPDEEDEPEKGAQSRSKLTPDQVLDIINERIECYTKSWKPNKGAAKVDEIAYDPEAMWEEAQLAGQRQQLVERYEADLAYYSHRLDKLCDEIMKFPGNTADKVRRQCSNLEVTIDSMELAEWLLSIYKLEPVDDSSDDNLDADTERQRHISAQRLEASANFIDLGLPSETSGDDEDGALGSERATAFARNMEEHQAHSRRQYSTTDSVVADSVEPPMYAHQDPAVLGPPLPPILRTSYGDEPEQSSIAMVLRWRWDDLIESQDRKRIVSKVVSEMKAEDRELIRTRLKYVGKMNMLKEIPACLGMLSGGQPKMQGVLPRDLPKIITFTRLFLSWWMCDNCFTEEPDKRHIEELLSCLKEGLSDPGTFCDYLNMIMTTTFSEEALRHPERPSQAEIIEISDDDEPAPRPIDQRKSNLNATPGEQQGSAIVLD
;
A
#
# COMPACT_ATOMS: atom_id res chain seq x y z
N MET A 1 47.50 -13.99 -31.46
CA MET A 1 46.49 -13.27 -32.27
C MET A 1 45.56 -14.30 -32.89
N SER A 2 44.39 -14.49 -32.31
CA SER A 2 43.21 -15.11 -32.93
C SER A 2 42.01 -14.70 -32.10
N GLY A 3 40.96 -14.24 -32.79
CA GLY A 3 39.86 -13.47 -32.24
C GLY A 3 38.79 -14.28 -31.50
N GLY A 4 38.09 -13.57 -30.63
CA GLY A 4 36.83 -13.98 -30.02
C GLY A 4 35.91 -12.77 -30.01
N GLY A 5 35.22 -12.53 -31.13
CA GLY A 5 34.21 -11.49 -31.29
C GLY A 5 32.99 -12.11 -31.96
N GLY A 6 32.07 -12.64 -31.16
CA GLY A 6 30.86 -13.29 -31.66
C GLY A 6 29.77 -13.53 -30.61
N GLN A 7 29.84 -12.88 -29.45
CA GLN A 7 28.87 -13.09 -28.37
C GLN A 7 27.74 -12.06 -28.34
N TRP A 8 27.61 -11.17 -29.33
CA TRP A 8 26.59 -10.13 -29.32
C TRP A 8 25.68 -10.11 -30.56
N ASP A 9 25.92 -10.99 -31.55
CA ASP A 9 25.11 -11.05 -32.77
C ASP A 9 23.65 -11.48 -32.53
N TYR A 10 23.33 -12.11 -31.40
CA TYR A 10 21.96 -12.49 -31.07
C TYR A 10 21.08 -11.30 -30.63
N LEU A 11 21.67 -10.17 -30.22
CA LEU A 11 20.91 -8.97 -29.82
C LEU A 11 20.43 -8.16 -31.03
N LEU A 12 21.14 -8.22 -32.16
CA LEU A 12 20.77 -7.50 -33.38
C LEU A 12 19.58 -8.12 -34.13
N ARG A 13 19.21 -9.37 -33.83
CA ARG A 13 18.07 -10.05 -34.46
C ARG A 13 16.72 -9.42 -34.12
N TRP A 14 16.58 -8.77 -32.96
CA TRP A 14 15.32 -8.14 -32.54
C TRP A 14 15.09 -6.77 -33.17
N GLN A 15 16.14 -6.13 -33.69
CA GLN A 15 16.05 -4.80 -34.30
C GLN A 15 15.60 -4.85 -35.77
N GLN A 16 15.66 -6.02 -36.43
CA GLN A 16 15.28 -6.17 -37.85
C GLN A 16 13.91 -6.84 -38.07
N GLY A 17 13.15 -7.12 -37.01
CA GLY A 17 11.85 -7.79 -37.08
C GLY A 17 10.63 -6.86 -36.99
N GLY A 18 10.75 -5.60 -37.43
CA GLY A 18 9.63 -4.65 -37.49
C GLY A 18 8.67 -4.96 -38.64
N SER A 19 8.02 -6.13 -38.57
CA SER A 19 6.82 -6.43 -39.35
C SER A 19 5.64 -6.19 -38.43
N GLU A 20 4.98 -5.05 -38.61
CA GLU A 20 3.67 -4.73 -38.04
C GLU A 20 2.62 -5.71 -38.62
N GLU A 21 2.57 -6.93 -38.08
CA GLU A 21 1.38 -7.76 -38.20
C GLU A 21 0.49 -7.46 -37.00
N ASP A 22 -0.54 -6.65 -37.25
CA ASP A 22 -1.67 -6.42 -36.35
C ASP A 22 -2.27 -7.76 -35.91
N PHE A 23 -1.91 -8.19 -34.70
CA PHE A 23 -2.51 -9.35 -34.05
C PHE A 23 -3.85 -8.91 -33.44
N ASP A 24 -4.92 -9.01 -34.24
CA ASP A 24 -6.29 -8.70 -33.83
C ASP A 24 -6.76 -9.73 -32.78
N LEU A 25 -6.59 -9.36 -31.51
CA LEU A 25 -6.80 -10.21 -30.33
C LEU A 25 -8.26 -10.22 -29.84
N ALA A 26 -9.21 -9.72 -30.63
CA ALA A 26 -10.61 -9.58 -30.25
C ALA A 26 -11.50 -10.80 -30.56
N ALA A 27 -10.94 -11.92 -31.03
CA ALA A 27 -11.74 -13.07 -31.53
C ALA A 27 -11.63 -14.37 -30.71
N ALA A 28 -11.03 -14.36 -29.52
CA ALA A 28 -10.83 -15.60 -28.74
C ALA A 28 -11.12 -15.42 -27.25
N ASP A 29 -12.36 -15.08 -26.90
CA ASP A 29 -12.88 -15.31 -25.53
C ASP A 29 -14.41 -15.45 -25.55
N ASP A 30 -14.91 -16.45 -26.28
CA ASP A 30 -16.31 -16.89 -26.18
C ASP A 30 -16.38 -18.43 -26.28
N SER A 31 -15.65 -19.11 -25.39
CA SER A 31 -15.89 -20.52 -25.10
C SER A 31 -16.68 -20.60 -23.80
N GLU A 32 -18.00 -20.55 -23.95
CA GLU A 32 -18.98 -20.97 -22.94
C GLU A 32 -18.74 -22.43 -22.58
N ASP A 33 -18.03 -22.67 -21.47
CA ASP A 33 -17.90 -24.00 -20.88
C ASP A 33 -19.09 -24.23 -19.93
N GLU A 34 -20.23 -24.63 -20.51
CA GLU A 34 -21.33 -25.23 -19.77
C GLU A 34 -20.90 -26.62 -19.28
N GLU A 35 -20.23 -26.69 -18.13
CA GLU A 35 -20.03 -27.94 -17.40
C GLU A 35 -21.39 -28.48 -16.91
N ARG A 36 -21.98 -29.30 -17.78
CA ARG A 36 -23.05 -30.25 -17.53
C ARG A 36 -22.64 -31.18 -16.40
N PHE A 37 -23.19 -30.96 -15.21
CA PHE A 37 -23.13 -31.90 -14.10
C PHE A 37 -23.75 -33.23 -14.52
N GLU A 38 -22.91 -34.24 -14.79
CA GLU A 38 -23.35 -35.64 -14.83
C GLU A 38 -23.58 -36.13 -13.40
N PRO A 39 -24.81 -36.50 -13.01
CA PRO A 39 -25.04 -37.14 -11.72
C PRO A 39 -24.46 -38.55 -11.79
N THR A 40 -23.49 -38.80 -10.92
CA THR A 40 -22.87 -40.11 -10.75
C THR A 40 -23.88 -41.08 -10.14
N ASP A 41 -24.20 -42.12 -10.90
CA ASP A 41 -24.94 -43.32 -10.48
C ASP A 41 -24.32 -43.96 -9.22
N GLY A 42 -25.16 -44.33 -8.27
CA GLY A 42 -24.73 -44.94 -7.03
C GLY A 42 -25.85 -45.46 -6.13
N ALA A 43 -26.41 -46.60 -6.55
CA ALA A 43 -27.04 -47.64 -5.73
C ALA A 43 -28.51 -47.47 -5.28
N GLU A 44 -29.37 -48.18 -6.02
CA GLU A 44 -30.27 -49.25 -5.55
C GLU A 44 -31.09 -48.99 -4.26
N GLU A 45 -32.39 -48.77 -4.39
CA GLU A 45 -33.40 -49.67 -3.81
C GLU A 45 -34.84 -49.35 -4.26
N ASP A 46 -35.45 -50.42 -4.77
CA ASP A 46 -36.85 -50.82 -4.60
C ASP A 46 -37.96 -50.29 -5.52
N ALA A 47 -38.75 -51.28 -5.92
CA ALA A 47 -39.64 -51.30 -7.04
C ALA A 47 -41.02 -50.72 -6.71
N GLN A 48 -41.57 -49.91 -7.61
CA GLN A 48 -43.01 -49.89 -7.87
C GLN A 48 -43.29 -49.33 -9.28
N GLU A 49 -43.64 -50.24 -10.19
CA GLU A 49 -44.29 -49.93 -11.46
C GLU A 49 -45.64 -49.24 -11.20
N ALA A 50 -45.80 -48.03 -11.72
CA ALA A 50 -47.09 -47.45 -12.06
C ALA A 50 -46.99 -46.93 -13.52
N PRO A 51 -47.92 -47.30 -14.41
CA PRO A 51 -47.89 -46.90 -15.81
C PRO A 51 -48.57 -45.54 -16.01
N ASP A 52 -48.08 -44.85 -17.04
CA ASP A 52 -48.78 -43.86 -17.89
C ASP A 52 -49.65 -42.79 -17.20
N GLU A 53 -49.27 -41.52 -17.36
CA GLU A 53 -50.05 -40.55 -18.15
C GLU A 53 -49.44 -39.12 -18.08
N GLU A 54 -49.48 -38.46 -19.25
CA GLU A 54 -49.43 -37.02 -19.50
C GLU A 54 -48.07 -36.31 -19.76
N ASP A 55 -47.87 -36.02 -21.06
CA ASP A 55 -47.06 -34.94 -21.63
C ASP A 55 -47.13 -33.64 -20.79
N GLU A 56 -46.13 -33.36 -19.96
CA GLU A 56 -45.89 -32.01 -19.45
C GLU A 56 -45.21 -31.17 -20.54
N PRO A 57 -45.79 -30.02 -20.94
CA PRO A 57 -45.17 -29.14 -21.92
C PRO A 57 -43.87 -28.56 -21.35
N GLU A 58 -42.81 -28.65 -22.13
CA GLU A 58 -41.51 -28.01 -21.94
C GLU A 58 -41.66 -26.65 -21.26
N LYS A 59 -41.24 -26.57 -19.99
CA LYS A 59 -41.18 -25.34 -19.20
C LYS A 59 -40.23 -24.38 -19.91
N GLY A 60 -40.81 -23.52 -20.74
CA GLY A 60 -40.12 -22.49 -21.50
C GLY A 60 -39.15 -21.74 -20.61
N ALA A 61 -37.91 -21.64 -21.06
CA ALA A 61 -36.86 -20.85 -20.46
C ALA A 61 -37.43 -19.47 -20.09
N GLN A 62 -37.63 -19.24 -18.79
CA GLN A 62 -38.12 -17.97 -18.28
C GLN A 62 -37.11 -16.91 -18.67
N SER A 63 -37.42 -16.18 -19.74
CA SER A 63 -36.66 -15.04 -20.23
C SER A 63 -36.37 -14.13 -19.05
N ARG A 64 -35.12 -14.15 -18.57
CA ARG A 64 -34.66 -13.32 -17.47
C ARG A 64 -34.94 -11.88 -17.86
N SER A 65 -35.96 -11.27 -17.25
CA SER A 65 -36.40 -9.93 -17.56
C SER A 65 -35.26 -8.96 -17.30
N LYS A 66 -34.77 -8.31 -18.35
CA LYS A 66 -33.75 -7.27 -18.26
C LYS A 66 -34.28 -6.14 -17.37
N LEU A 67 -33.46 -5.66 -16.44
CA LEU A 67 -33.80 -4.50 -15.61
C LEU A 67 -34.01 -3.26 -16.47
N THR A 68 -35.01 -2.46 -16.13
CA THR A 68 -35.18 -1.15 -16.75
C THR A 68 -34.13 -0.16 -16.21
N PRO A 69 -33.76 0.88 -16.98
CA PRO A 69 -32.83 1.91 -16.49
C PRO A 69 -33.27 2.55 -15.16
N ASP A 70 -34.57 2.78 -15.00
CA ASP A 70 -35.14 3.34 -13.76
C ASP A 70 -34.93 2.40 -12.56
N GLN A 71 -35.10 1.08 -12.75
CA GLN A 71 -34.84 0.10 -11.70
C GLN A 71 -33.36 0.05 -11.31
N VAL A 72 -32.45 0.23 -12.27
CA VAL A 72 -31.01 0.32 -12.00
C VAL A 72 -30.72 1.57 -11.17
N LEU A 73 -31.29 2.72 -11.55
CA LEU A 73 -31.13 3.98 -10.83
C LEU A 73 -31.68 3.91 -9.41
N ASP A 74 -32.84 3.26 -9.21
CA ASP A 74 -33.42 3.02 -7.89
C ASP A 74 -32.47 2.18 -7.01
N ILE A 75 -31.86 1.12 -7.56
CA ILE A 75 -30.87 0.31 -6.84
C ILE A 75 -29.62 1.12 -6.50
N ILE A 76 -29.12 1.95 -7.41
CA ILE A 76 -27.96 2.81 -7.16
C ILE A 76 -28.27 3.77 -6.00
N ASN A 77 -29.40 4.47 -6.06
CA ASN A 77 -29.83 5.42 -5.02
C ASN A 77 -30.04 4.74 -3.66
N GLU A 78 -30.67 3.55 -3.64
CA GLU A 78 -30.84 2.73 -2.44
C GLU A 78 -29.47 2.42 -1.80
N ARG A 79 -28.47 2.05 -2.61
CA ARG A 79 -27.12 1.74 -2.11
C ARG A 79 -26.37 2.98 -1.63
N ILE A 80 -26.44 4.10 -2.35
CA ILE A 80 -25.85 5.37 -1.91
C ILE A 80 -26.42 5.76 -0.54
N GLU A 81 -27.75 5.76 -0.40
CA GLU A 81 -28.43 6.07 0.85
C GLU A 81 -28.03 5.11 1.98
N CYS A 82 -27.88 3.82 1.68
CA CYS A 82 -27.41 2.82 2.64
C CYS A 82 -26.00 3.13 3.15
N TYR A 83 -25.06 3.48 2.25
CA TYR A 83 -23.68 3.80 2.64
C TYR A 83 -23.62 5.09 3.46
N THR A 84 -24.23 6.19 3.00
CA THR A 84 -24.29 7.47 3.74
C THR A 84 -24.89 7.30 5.12
N LYS A 85 -26.00 6.56 5.27
CA LYS A 85 -26.60 6.31 6.61
C LYS A 85 -25.75 5.43 7.51
N SER A 86 -24.95 4.53 6.93
CA SER A 86 -24.07 3.64 7.69
C SER A 86 -22.76 4.31 8.08
N TRP A 87 -22.45 5.45 7.47
CA TRP A 87 -21.18 6.13 7.64
C TRP A 87 -21.07 6.74 9.04
N LYS A 88 -19.87 6.63 9.61
CA LYS A 88 -19.47 7.24 10.88
C LYS A 88 -17.99 7.58 10.80
N PRO A 89 -17.52 8.64 11.47
CA PRO A 89 -16.10 8.85 11.67
C PRO A 89 -15.46 7.57 12.24
N ASN A 90 -14.30 7.16 11.72
CA ASN A 90 -13.58 5.93 12.09
C ASN A 90 -14.26 4.59 11.74
N LYS A 91 -15.28 4.56 10.87
CA LYS A 91 -15.83 3.28 10.37
C LYS A 91 -14.71 2.44 9.74
N GLY A 92 -14.36 1.32 10.38
CA GLY A 92 -13.35 0.37 9.91
C GLY A 92 -12.00 0.41 10.62
N ALA A 93 -11.74 1.40 11.50
CA ALA A 93 -10.58 1.34 12.39
C ALA A 93 -10.74 0.16 13.36
N ALA A 94 -9.66 -0.60 13.59
CA ALA A 94 -9.67 -1.62 14.63
C ALA A 94 -9.98 -0.93 15.98
N LYS A 95 -10.80 -1.55 16.84
CA LYS A 95 -11.21 -0.95 18.13
C LYS A 95 -10.04 -0.53 19.03
N VAL A 96 -8.84 -1.09 18.80
CA VAL A 96 -7.62 -0.75 19.55
C VAL A 96 -7.01 0.57 19.06
N ASP A 97 -7.30 0.96 17.82
CA ASP A 97 -6.78 2.15 17.13
C ASP A 97 -7.91 3.14 16.81
N GLU A 98 -9.02 3.11 17.55
CA GLU A 98 -10.09 4.09 17.38
C GLU A 98 -9.57 5.46 17.82
N ILE A 99 -9.07 6.24 16.85
CA ILE A 99 -8.58 7.59 17.05
C ILE A 99 -9.76 8.44 17.49
N ALA A 100 -9.83 8.79 18.77
CA ALA A 100 -10.81 9.73 19.28
C ALA A 100 -10.51 11.11 18.68
N TYR A 101 -11.20 11.47 17.61
CA TYR A 101 -11.14 12.82 17.07
C TYR A 101 -11.94 13.74 17.98
N ASP A 102 -11.27 14.72 18.55
CA ASP A 102 -11.91 15.85 19.22
C ASP A 102 -11.99 17.01 18.21
N PRO A 103 -13.20 17.33 17.69
CA PRO A 103 -13.39 18.40 16.72
C PRO A 103 -12.88 19.77 17.20
N GLU A 104 -13.01 20.05 18.50
CA GLU A 104 -12.59 21.32 19.10
C GLU A 104 -11.06 21.40 19.07
N ALA A 105 -10.37 20.35 19.54
CA ALA A 105 -8.91 20.28 19.50
C ALA A 105 -8.35 20.36 18.07
N MET A 106 -8.98 19.66 17.10
CA MET A 106 -8.56 19.71 15.69
C MET A 106 -8.71 21.11 15.10
N TRP A 107 -9.80 21.82 15.44
CA TRP A 107 -10.04 23.18 15.00
C TRP A 107 -9.03 24.16 15.60
N GLU A 108 -8.79 24.07 16.92
CA GLU A 108 -7.85 24.92 17.64
C GLU A 108 -6.42 24.72 17.13
N GLU A 109 -5.99 23.47 16.92
CA GLU A 109 -4.67 23.16 16.38
C GLU A 109 -4.47 23.78 14.98
N ALA A 110 -5.45 23.63 14.09
CA ALA A 110 -5.39 24.23 12.76
C ALA A 110 -5.41 25.77 12.79
N GLN A 111 -6.11 26.36 13.75
CA GLN A 111 -6.15 27.80 13.98
C GLN A 111 -4.81 28.32 14.52
N LEU A 112 -4.22 27.65 15.49
CA LEU A 112 -2.89 27.98 16.05
C LEU A 112 -1.78 27.84 15.00
N ALA A 113 -1.88 26.82 14.14
CA ALA A 113 -0.96 26.63 13.02
C ALA A 113 -1.17 27.63 11.87
N GLY A 114 -2.27 28.40 11.87
CA GLY A 114 -2.64 29.29 10.77
C GLY A 114 -2.97 28.56 9.46
N GLN A 115 -3.29 27.26 9.53
CA GLN A 115 -3.55 26.39 8.38
C GLN A 115 -5.03 26.18 8.09
N ARG A 116 -5.93 26.68 8.96
CA ARG A 116 -7.39 26.47 8.85
C ARG A 116 -7.94 26.76 7.45
N GLN A 117 -7.61 27.90 6.87
CA GLN A 117 -8.11 28.29 5.54
C GLN A 117 -7.62 27.34 4.43
N GLN A 118 -6.36 26.89 4.51
CA GLN A 118 -5.80 25.93 3.54
C GLN A 118 -6.48 24.56 3.66
N LEU A 119 -6.79 24.12 4.89
CA LEU A 119 -7.52 22.88 5.13
C LEU A 119 -8.96 22.97 4.60
N VAL A 120 -9.64 24.10 4.77
CA VAL A 120 -10.98 24.34 4.18
C VAL A 120 -10.92 24.21 2.66
N GLU A 121 -10.00 24.93 2.00
CA GLU A 121 -9.84 24.88 0.54
C GLU A 121 -9.51 23.47 0.05
N ARG A 122 -8.65 22.75 0.78
CA ARG A 122 -8.31 21.35 0.48
C ARG A 122 -9.53 20.44 0.54
N TYR A 123 -10.30 20.48 1.63
CA TYR A 123 -11.46 19.58 1.77
C TYR A 123 -12.62 19.96 0.85
N GLU A 124 -12.75 21.24 0.45
CA GLU A 124 -13.65 21.63 -0.63
C GLU A 124 -13.24 21.03 -1.99
N ALA A 125 -11.94 21.04 -2.31
CA ALA A 125 -11.42 20.42 -3.51
C ALA A 125 -11.60 18.88 -3.49
N ASP A 126 -11.35 18.24 -2.34
CA ASP A 126 -11.56 16.80 -2.16
C ASP A 126 -13.05 16.43 -2.32
N LEU A 127 -13.97 17.20 -1.74
CA LEU A 127 -15.42 16.99 -1.87
C LEU A 127 -15.87 17.12 -3.34
N ALA A 128 -15.39 18.13 -4.05
CA ALA A 128 -15.66 18.30 -5.48
C ALA A 128 -15.12 17.13 -6.32
N TYR A 129 -13.92 16.65 -6.01
CA TYR A 129 -13.31 15.49 -6.66
C TYR A 129 -14.13 14.21 -6.43
N TYR A 130 -14.51 13.90 -5.19
CA TYR A 130 -15.26 12.70 -4.88
C TYR A 130 -16.69 12.73 -5.43
N SER A 131 -17.35 13.90 -5.43
CA SER A 131 -18.64 14.08 -6.09
C SER A 131 -18.55 13.76 -7.58
N HIS A 132 -17.56 14.32 -8.29
CA HIS A 132 -17.38 14.04 -9.71
C HIS A 132 -17.06 12.56 -9.99
N ARG A 133 -16.24 11.94 -9.14
CA ARG A 133 -15.91 10.52 -9.24
C ARG A 133 -17.14 9.64 -9.01
N LEU A 134 -17.99 9.99 -8.05
CA LEU A 134 -19.23 9.27 -7.76
C LEU A 134 -20.17 9.32 -8.97
N ASP A 135 -20.37 10.49 -9.58
CA ASP A 135 -21.17 10.65 -10.80
C ASP A 135 -20.65 9.76 -11.93
N LYS A 136 -19.33 9.75 -12.15
CA LYS A 136 -18.70 8.91 -13.17
C LYS A 136 -18.92 7.41 -12.93
N LEU A 137 -18.82 6.95 -11.68
CA LEU A 137 -19.07 5.55 -11.34
C LEU A 137 -20.55 5.19 -11.55
N CYS A 138 -21.48 6.07 -11.18
CA CYS A 138 -22.90 5.90 -11.46
C CYS A 138 -23.18 5.77 -12.96
N ASP A 139 -22.58 6.64 -13.78
CA ASP A 139 -22.68 6.58 -15.24
C ASP A 139 -22.13 5.27 -15.82
N GLU A 140 -21.02 4.76 -15.27
CA GLU A 140 -20.42 3.49 -15.69
C GLU A 140 -21.34 2.29 -15.36
N ILE A 141 -21.96 2.29 -14.18
CA ILE A 141 -22.95 1.27 -13.79
C ILE A 141 -24.19 1.35 -14.68
N MET A 142 -24.66 2.56 -15.00
CA MET A 142 -25.82 2.77 -15.89
C MET A 142 -25.55 2.30 -17.33
N LYS A 143 -24.30 2.42 -17.82
CA LYS A 143 -23.89 1.91 -19.14
C LYS A 143 -23.86 0.38 -19.18
N PHE A 144 -23.48 -0.27 -18.08
CA PHE A 144 -23.30 -1.72 -18.01
C PHE A 144 -23.91 -2.35 -16.75
N PRO A 145 -25.24 -2.29 -16.57
CA PRO A 145 -25.90 -2.68 -15.31
C PRO A 145 -25.91 -4.20 -15.06
N GLY A 146 -25.54 -5.00 -16.07
CA GLY A 146 -25.72 -6.45 -16.01
C GLY A 146 -27.20 -6.85 -16.19
N ASN A 147 -27.49 -8.14 -15.93
CA ASN A 147 -28.80 -8.74 -16.22
C ASN A 147 -29.65 -9.02 -14.96
N THR A 148 -29.16 -8.73 -13.76
CA THR A 148 -29.86 -8.99 -12.50
C THR A 148 -29.59 -7.91 -11.47
N ALA A 149 -30.55 -7.68 -10.57
CA ALA A 149 -30.43 -6.66 -9.51
C ALA A 149 -29.22 -6.91 -8.60
N ASP A 150 -28.90 -8.17 -8.35
CA ASP A 150 -27.75 -8.54 -7.52
C ASP A 150 -26.41 -8.22 -8.19
N LYS A 151 -26.34 -8.23 -9.52
CA LYS A 151 -25.13 -7.79 -10.24
C LYS A 151 -24.96 -6.27 -10.12
N VAL A 152 -26.03 -5.50 -10.29
CA VAL A 152 -26.02 -4.04 -10.06
C VAL A 152 -25.57 -3.73 -8.64
N ARG A 153 -26.14 -4.40 -7.63
CA ARG A 153 -25.76 -4.23 -6.21
C ARG A 153 -24.29 -4.55 -5.95
N ARG A 154 -23.76 -5.60 -6.58
CA ARG A 154 -22.32 -5.92 -6.50
C ARG A 154 -21.47 -4.84 -7.16
N GLN A 155 -21.86 -4.30 -8.32
CA GLN A 155 -21.13 -3.18 -8.91
C GLN A 155 -21.17 -1.93 -8.01
N CYS A 156 -22.28 -1.70 -7.31
CA CYS A 156 -22.41 -0.64 -6.33
C CYS A 156 -21.50 -0.80 -5.10
N SER A 157 -20.81 -1.93 -4.90
CA SER A 157 -19.80 -2.03 -3.83
C SER A 157 -18.63 -1.07 -4.05
N ASN A 158 -18.34 -0.73 -5.31
CA ASN A 158 -17.27 0.22 -5.65
C ASN A 158 -17.62 1.67 -5.26
N LEU A 159 -18.89 1.98 -5.05
CA LEU A 159 -19.34 3.30 -4.61
C LEU A 159 -19.02 3.55 -3.13
N GLU A 160 -18.99 2.49 -2.30
CA GLU A 160 -18.81 2.59 -0.84
C GLU A 160 -17.56 3.39 -0.47
N VAL A 161 -16.40 3.05 -1.05
CA VAL A 161 -15.14 3.73 -0.76
C VAL A 161 -15.17 5.22 -1.13
N THR A 162 -15.84 5.55 -2.24
CA THR A 162 -15.95 6.95 -2.70
C THR A 162 -16.87 7.75 -1.79
N ILE A 163 -18.00 7.16 -1.39
CA ILE A 163 -18.94 7.79 -0.44
C ILE A 163 -18.29 7.94 0.93
N ASP A 164 -17.61 6.91 1.45
CA ASP A 164 -16.92 6.97 2.74
C ASP A 164 -15.87 8.10 2.76
N SER A 165 -15.16 8.31 1.65
CA SER A 165 -14.19 9.41 1.50
C SER A 165 -14.85 10.79 1.38
N MET A 166 -15.99 10.87 0.69
CA MET A 166 -16.77 12.09 0.52
C MET A 166 -17.37 12.56 1.85
N GLU A 167 -18.00 11.66 2.61
CA GLU A 167 -18.58 11.94 3.93
C GLU A 167 -17.50 12.34 4.94
N LEU A 168 -16.31 11.73 4.86
CA LEU A 168 -15.16 12.15 5.67
C LEU A 168 -14.71 13.58 5.35
N ALA A 169 -14.59 13.92 4.07
CA ALA A 169 -14.23 15.28 3.65
C ALA A 169 -15.28 16.30 4.08
N GLU A 170 -16.57 15.99 3.95
CA GLU A 170 -17.67 16.84 4.40
C GLU A 170 -17.66 17.05 5.93
N TRP A 171 -17.44 15.97 6.69
CA TRP A 171 -17.32 16.03 8.14
C TRP A 171 -16.13 16.90 8.57
N LEU A 172 -14.93 16.69 8.00
CA LEU A 172 -13.75 17.51 8.30
C LEU A 172 -13.98 18.98 7.91
N LEU A 173 -14.61 19.23 6.77
CA LEU A 173 -14.97 20.57 6.33
C LEU A 173 -15.92 21.25 7.32
N SER A 174 -16.88 20.51 7.87
CA SER A 174 -17.83 21.02 8.87
C SER A 174 -17.12 21.46 10.16
N ILE A 175 -16.04 20.77 10.56
CA ILE A 175 -15.21 21.13 11.71
C ILE A 175 -14.49 22.45 11.40
N TYR A 176 -13.73 22.53 10.31
CA TYR A 176 -12.89 23.70 10.02
C TYR A 176 -13.67 24.95 9.60
N LYS A 177 -14.93 24.82 9.16
CA LYS A 177 -15.81 25.95 8.84
C LYS A 177 -16.47 26.59 10.05
N LEU A 178 -16.36 26.02 11.25
CA LEU A 178 -16.92 26.64 12.46
C LEU A 178 -16.35 28.05 12.64
N GLU A 179 -17.25 29.02 12.83
CA GLU A 179 -16.87 30.39 13.18
C GLU A 179 -16.16 30.38 14.55
N PRO A 180 -15.10 31.20 14.74
CA PRO A 180 -14.48 31.34 16.04
C PRO A 180 -15.57 31.66 17.06
N VAL A 181 -15.65 30.86 18.13
CA VAL A 181 -16.43 31.27 19.29
C VAL A 181 -15.67 32.46 19.85
N ASP A 182 -16.13 33.67 19.54
CA ASP A 182 -15.60 34.87 20.15
C ASP A 182 -15.88 34.74 21.65
N ASP A 183 -14.86 34.34 22.43
CA ASP A 183 -14.85 34.33 23.89
C ASP A 183 -15.02 35.75 24.49
N SER A 184 -15.42 36.71 23.67
CA SER A 184 -16.01 37.99 24.06
C SER A 184 -17.40 37.81 24.70
N SER A 185 -17.56 36.81 25.58
CA SER A 185 -18.39 36.98 26.77
C SER A 185 -17.63 37.93 27.70
N ASP A 186 -17.61 39.19 27.28
CA ASP A 186 -17.38 40.36 28.08
C ASP A 186 -18.56 40.43 29.08
N ASP A 187 -18.55 39.50 30.04
CA ASP A 187 -19.36 39.51 31.25
C ASP A 187 -18.75 40.55 32.22
N ASN A 188 -18.32 41.70 31.66
CA ASN A 188 -18.23 42.95 32.40
C ASN A 188 -19.65 43.39 32.72
N LEU A 189 -20.18 42.78 33.77
CA LEU A 189 -21.15 43.39 34.67
C LEU A 189 -20.55 44.67 35.29
N ASP A 190 -20.38 45.71 34.48
CA ASP A 190 -20.21 47.07 35.00
C ASP A 190 -21.56 47.77 34.93
N ALA A 191 -22.29 47.62 36.03
CA ALA A 191 -23.22 48.64 36.47
C ALA A 191 -22.47 49.97 36.63
N ASP A 192 -23.05 51.03 36.08
CA ASP A 192 -22.71 52.43 36.31
C ASP A 192 -21.29 52.86 35.90
N THR A 193 -21.11 53.35 34.67
CA THR A 193 -20.49 54.68 34.46
C THR A 193 -20.93 55.28 33.12
N GLU A 194 -22.07 55.97 33.17
CA GLU A 194 -22.46 56.96 32.17
C GLU A 194 -21.56 58.21 32.33
N ARG A 195 -20.79 58.56 31.29
CA ARG A 195 -20.10 59.84 30.97
C ARG A 195 -18.58 59.67 30.76
N GLN A 196 -18.14 59.73 29.50
CA GLN A 196 -17.52 60.95 28.96
C GLN A 196 -17.30 60.79 27.45
N ARG A 197 -17.55 61.87 26.72
CA ARG A 197 -17.58 62.00 25.27
C ARG A 197 -16.18 62.00 24.62
N HIS A 198 -16.16 61.54 23.36
CA HIS A 198 -15.43 62.04 22.18
C HIS A 198 -13.95 62.46 22.31
N ILE A 199 -13.06 61.89 21.47
CA ILE A 199 -12.35 62.57 20.36
C ILE A 199 -11.50 61.56 19.55
N SER A 200 -11.75 61.57 18.23
CA SER A 200 -10.89 61.40 17.04
C SER A 200 -9.57 60.57 17.02
N ALA A 201 -9.57 59.60 16.10
CA ALA A 201 -8.63 59.32 14.99
C ALA A 201 -7.12 59.61 15.10
N GLN A 202 -6.33 58.60 14.67
CA GLN A 202 -4.90 58.51 14.28
C GLN A 202 -4.19 57.49 15.20
N ARG A 203 -3.24 56.63 14.85
CA ARG A 203 -2.35 56.40 13.69
C ARG A 203 -1.35 55.30 14.13
N LEU A 204 -0.96 54.42 13.20
CA LEU A 204 0.28 53.62 13.08
C LEU A 204 1.24 53.43 14.29
N GLU A 205 1.72 52.17 14.33
CA GLU A 205 3.09 51.70 14.66
C GLU A 205 3.51 51.35 16.10
N ALA A 206 3.88 50.06 16.23
CA ALA A 206 5.11 49.50 16.81
C ALA A 206 5.51 49.77 18.29
N SER A 207 5.66 48.68 19.06
CA SER A 207 6.82 48.34 19.93
C SER A 207 6.41 47.19 20.87
N ALA A 208 7.04 46.01 20.78
CA ALA A 208 8.25 45.61 21.51
C ALA A 208 8.05 45.39 23.03
N ASN A 209 8.14 44.10 23.41
CA ASN A 209 8.67 43.52 24.65
C ASN A 209 8.11 43.96 26.01
N PHE A 210 7.47 43.01 26.71
CA PHE A 210 7.74 42.81 28.14
C PHE A 210 7.64 41.32 28.51
N ILE A 211 8.70 40.80 29.11
CA ILE A 211 8.80 39.48 29.74
C ILE A 211 8.29 39.64 31.17
N ASP A 212 7.41 38.76 31.64
CA ASP A 212 7.28 38.50 33.07
C ASP A 212 7.22 37.00 33.35
N LEU A 213 8.02 36.61 34.35
CA LEU A 213 8.36 35.26 34.77
C LEU A 213 7.73 35.02 36.15
N GLY A 214 6.82 34.06 36.24
CA GLY A 214 6.88 33.08 37.33
C GLY A 214 5.78 33.06 38.40
N LEU A 215 5.12 31.89 38.43
CA LEU A 215 4.84 31.05 39.60
C LEU A 215 3.69 31.48 40.56
N PRO A 216 3.28 30.61 41.49
CA PRO A 216 2.47 29.42 41.27
C PRO A 216 1.21 29.48 42.18
N SER A 217 0.22 28.62 41.99
CA SER A 217 -0.77 28.40 43.07
C SER A 217 -1.23 26.95 43.10
N GLU A 218 -0.84 26.33 44.21
CA GLU A 218 -1.26 25.05 44.73
C GLU A 218 -2.67 25.16 45.37
N THR A 219 -3.20 24.00 45.77
CA THR A 219 -4.19 23.74 46.84
C THR A 219 -5.66 24.16 46.64
N SER A 220 -6.56 23.20 46.42
CA SER A 220 -7.30 22.42 47.45
C SER A 220 -8.19 21.40 46.71
N GLY A 221 -8.27 20.10 47.05
CA GLY A 221 -8.48 19.54 48.37
C GLY A 221 -9.97 19.62 48.73
N ASP A 222 -10.76 18.61 48.32
CA ASP A 222 -11.70 17.93 49.21
C ASP A 222 -12.40 16.74 48.51
N ASP A 223 -12.56 15.71 49.34
CA ASP A 223 -13.05 14.37 49.10
C ASP A 223 -14.55 14.32 48.77
N GLU A 224 -15.02 13.22 48.16
CA GLU A 224 -15.95 12.29 48.83
C GLU A 224 -16.41 11.13 47.91
N ASP A 225 -16.16 9.93 48.44
CA ASP A 225 -16.93 8.68 48.40
C ASP A 225 -17.98 8.43 47.30
N GLY A 226 -17.79 7.30 46.61
CA GLY A 226 -18.79 6.71 45.72
C GLY A 226 -18.50 5.27 45.33
N ALA A 227 -18.20 4.41 46.31
CA ALA A 227 -18.14 2.96 46.12
C ALA A 227 -19.52 2.40 45.74
N LEU A 228 -19.62 1.66 44.63
CA LEU A 228 -20.45 0.46 44.49
C LEU A 228 -19.99 -0.32 43.25
N GLY A 229 -19.86 -1.64 43.43
CA GLY A 229 -19.01 -2.50 42.61
C GLY A 229 -19.62 -3.01 41.31
N SER A 230 -18.73 -3.59 40.50
CA SER A 230 -19.08 -4.70 39.61
C SER A 230 -17.83 -5.52 39.30
N GLU A 231 -17.62 -6.55 40.10
CA GLU A 231 -16.71 -7.64 39.79
C GLU A 231 -17.35 -8.53 38.72
N ARG A 232 -16.78 -8.56 37.50
CA ARG A 232 -16.74 -9.81 36.72
C ARG A 232 -15.70 -9.81 35.59
N ALA A 233 -14.69 -10.66 35.82
CA ALA A 233 -13.94 -11.44 34.83
C ALA A 233 -12.98 -10.71 33.85
N THR A 234 -11.75 -10.49 34.31
CA THR A 234 -10.55 -10.53 33.45
C THR A 234 -9.56 -11.55 34.01
N ALA A 235 -9.50 -12.71 33.37
CA ALA A 235 -8.51 -13.73 33.65
C ALA A 235 -8.01 -14.32 32.32
N PHE A 236 -7.23 -13.54 31.56
CA PHE A 236 -6.36 -14.04 30.50
C PHE A 236 -5.29 -12.99 30.19
N ALA A 237 -4.34 -12.81 31.10
CA ALA A 237 -3.08 -12.11 30.85
C ALA A 237 -2.03 -12.57 31.89
N ARG A 238 -1.33 -13.66 31.57
CA ARG A 238 -0.02 -14.04 32.11
C ARG A 238 0.39 -15.39 31.52
N ASN A 239 1.24 -15.36 30.50
CA ASN A 239 2.31 -16.33 30.21
C ASN A 239 2.75 -16.21 28.75
N MET A 240 3.74 -15.37 28.46
CA MET A 240 4.66 -15.55 27.33
C MET A 240 5.96 -14.79 27.60
N GLU A 241 6.57 -15.02 28.76
CA GLU A 241 7.90 -14.48 29.06
C GLU A 241 8.69 -15.47 29.92
N GLU A 242 9.05 -16.60 29.31
CA GLU A 242 10.18 -17.46 29.67
C GLU A 242 10.10 -18.72 28.79
N HIS A 243 10.96 -18.79 27.76
CA HIS A 243 11.55 -20.02 27.19
C HIS A 243 12.13 -19.72 25.80
N GLN A 244 13.20 -18.91 25.75
CA GLN A 244 14.18 -19.00 24.67
C GLN A 244 15.59 -19.01 25.25
N ALA A 245 15.91 -20.11 25.92
CA ALA A 245 17.26 -20.60 26.04
C ALA A 245 17.22 -22.11 25.75
N HIS A 246 18.14 -22.57 24.91
CA HIS A 246 18.38 -23.98 24.53
C HIS A 246 17.70 -24.50 23.24
N SER A 247 18.36 -24.28 22.10
CA SER A 247 18.77 -25.40 21.22
C SER A 247 19.78 -24.96 20.16
N ARG A 248 21.05 -24.86 20.57
CA ARG A 248 22.18 -24.90 19.65
C ARG A 248 22.58 -26.36 19.48
N ARG A 249 21.92 -27.10 18.58
CA ARG A 249 22.36 -28.44 18.17
C ARG A 249 23.39 -28.30 17.06
N GLN A 250 24.65 -28.50 17.45
CA GLN A 250 25.75 -28.82 16.56
C GLN A 250 25.40 -30.11 15.80
N TYR A 251 25.39 -30.07 14.47
CA TYR A 251 25.52 -31.29 13.68
C TYR A 251 27.01 -31.60 13.51
N SER A 252 27.38 -32.72 14.13
CA SER A 252 28.63 -33.44 14.00
C SER A 252 28.78 -33.96 12.57
N THR A 253 29.81 -33.54 11.86
CA THR A 253 30.27 -34.19 10.62
C THR A 253 31.35 -35.23 10.97
N THR A 254 31.06 -36.49 10.64
CA THR A 254 32.05 -37.56 10.51
C THR A 254 32.52 -37.61 9.06
N ASP A 255 33.80 -37.40 8.79
CA ASP A 255 34.64 -38.45 8.19
C ASP A 255 36.15 -38.16 8.30
N SER A 256 36.89 -39.25 8.35
CA SER A 256 38.31 -39.46 8.65
C SER A 256 39.32 -38.76 7.73
N VAL A 257 40.44 -38.31 8.32
CA VAL A 257 41.78 -38.67 7.84
C VAL A 257 42.69 -38.88 9.06
N VAL A 258 43.22 -40.10 9.17
CA VAL A 258 44.29 -40.48 10.10
C VAL A 258 45.57 -39.74 9.69
N ALA A 259 46.08 -38.88 10.56
CA ALA A 259 47.45 -38.38 10.47
C ALA A 259 48.09 -38.41 11.86
N ASP A 260 49.36 -38.76 11.82
CA ASP A 260 50.20 -39.32 12.86
C ASP A 260 50.47 -38.38 14.05
N SER A 261 50.76 -39.00 15.20
CA SER A 261 51.08 -38.39 16.48
C SER A 261 52.31 -37.47 16.44
N VAL A 262 52.17 -36.25 16.97
CA VAL A 262 53.21 -35.57 17.76
C VAL A 262 52.52 -34.74 18.86
N GLU A 263 52.62 -35.19 20.12
CA GLU A 263 52.20 -34.41 21.30
C GLU A 263 53.12 -33.19 21.48
N PRO A 264 52.57 -31.96 21.56
CA PRO A 264 53.30 -30.82 22.09
C PRO A 264 53.09 -30.72 23.61
N PRO A 265 54.11 -30.27 24.36
CA PRO A 265 54.08 -30.24 25.81
C PRO A 265 53.04 -29.24 26.34
N MET A 266 52.26 -29.71 27.31
CA MET A 266 51.38 -28.90 28.13
C MET A 266 52.17 -27.83 28.89
N TYR A 267 52.08 -26.58 28.44
CA TYR A 267 52.40 -25.43 29.27
C TYR A 267 51.11 -24.86 29.85
N ALA A 268 50.91 -25.15 31.14
CA ALA A 268 49.98 -24.44 31.98
C ALA A 268 50.49 -23.00 32.18
N HIS A 269 50.02 -22.08 31.34
CA HIS A 269 50.07 -20.65 31.63
C HIS A 269 48.65 -20.16 31.92
N GLN A 270 48.34 -20.10 33.21
CA GLN A 270 47.29 -19.22 33.72
C GLN A 270 47.82 -17.79 33.59
N ASP A 271 47.47 -17.10 32.51
CA ASP A 271 47.66 -15.66 32.40
C ASP A 271 46.47 -14.94 33.05
N PRO A 272 46.70 -14.00 33.98
CA PRO A 272 45.64 -13.25 34.62
C PRO A 272 45.08 -12.22 33.66
N ALA A 273 43.80 -12.39 33.30
CA ALA A 273 42.84 -11.35 32.95
C ALA A 273 43.44 -10.06 32.32
N VAL A 274 43.93 -10.15 31.09
CA VAL A 274 44.09 -8.96 30.25
C VAL A 274 42.69 -8.53 29.84
N LEU A 275 42.14 -7.54 30.56
CA LEU A 275 40.95 -6.80 30.17
C LEU A 275 41.21 -6.20 28.79
N GLY A 276 40.75 -6.89 27.75
CA GLY A 276 40.78 -6.37 26.38
C GLY A 276 40.06 -5.02 26.33
N PRO A 277 40.54 -4.07 25.50
CA PRO A 277 39.88 -2.78 25.36
C PRO A 277 38.39 -3.01 25.02
N PRO A 278 37.47 -2.22 25.60
CA PRO A 278 36.04 -2.36 25.35
C PRO A 278 35.81 -2.33 23.84
N LEU A 279 35.18 -3.39 23.32
CA LEU A 279 34.80 -3.46 21.92
C LEU A 279 34.04 -2.19 21.58
N PRO A 280 34.42 -1.47 20.50
CA PRO A 280 33.71 -0.27 20.10
C PRO A 280 32.24 -0.63 19.89
N PRO A 281 31.30 0.22 20.35
CA PRO A 281 29.88 -0.03 20.19
C PRO A 281 29.58 -0.25 18.72
N ILE A 282 28.94 -1.37 18.42
CA ILE A 282 28.49 -1.72 17.07
C ILE A 282 27.50 -0.62 16.67
N LEU A 283 27.91 0.25 15.76
CA LEU A 283 27.03 1.27 15.19
C LEU A 283 25.94 0.54 14.41
N ARG A 284 24.72 0.54 14.93
CA ARG A 284 23.54 0.05 14.20
C ARG A 284 23.41 0.89 12.94
N THR A 285 23.50 0.24 11.78
CA THR A 285 23.37 0.89 10.48
C THR A 285 21.92 1.39 10.35
N SER A 286 21.71 2.70 10.29
CA SER A 286 20.38 3.24 9.98
C SER A 286 20.11 3.07 8.48
N TYR A 287 19.00 2.42 8.14
CA TYR A 287 18.62 2.07 6.77
C TYR A 287 17.58 3.04 6.16
N GLY A 288 17.41 4.24 6.74
CA GLY A 288 16.35 5.21 6.39
C GLY A 288 15.00 4.85 7.01
N ASP A 289 13.93 5.58 6.70
CA ASP A 289 12.57 5.26 7.18
C ASP A 289 11.65 4.72 6.06
N GLU A 290 12.03 4.92 4.79
CA GLU A 290 11.20 4.61 3.62
C GLU A 290 11.86 3.53 2.73
N PRO A 291 11.69 2.23 3.04
CA PRO A 291 12.34 1.15 2.30
C PRO A 291 11.85 1.02 0.85
N GLU A 292 10.66 1.49 0.52
CA GLU A 292 10.10 1.58 -0.84
C GLU A 292 10.86 2.53 -1.79
N GLN A 293 11.55 3.54 -1.24
CA GLN A 293 12.31 4.50 -2.05
C GLN A 293 13.77 4.09 -2.22
N SER A 294 14.22 3.08 -1.46
CA SER A 294 15.60 2.63 -1.46
C SER A 294 16.03 2.15 -2.85
N SER A 295 17.18 2.64 -3.31
CA SER A 295 17.80 2.17 -4.56
C SER A 295 18.22 0.70 -4.46
N ILE A 296 18.35 0.03 -5.61
CA ILE A 296 18.83 -1.37 -5.67
C ILE A 296 20.19 -1.51 -4.96
N ALA A 297 21.10 -0.56 -5.16
CA ALA A 297 22.40 -0.55 -4.50
C ALA A 297 22.31 -0.46 -2.96
N MET A 298 21.33 0.27 -2.42
CA MET A 298 21.08 0.33 -0.98
C MET A 298 20.55 -0.99 -0.44
N VAL A 299 19.54 -1.57 -1.12
CA VAL A 299 18.94 -2.85 -0.74
C VAL A 299 20.00 -3.96 -0.69
N LEU A 300 20.92 -3.97 -1.66
CA LEU A 300 22.03 -4.94 -1.70
C LEU A 300 22.97 -4.83 -0.50
N ARG A 301 23.12 -3.65 0.12
CA ARG A 301 24.00 -3.43 1.27
C ARG A 301 23.38 -3.82 2.60
N TRP A 302 22.06 -3.99 2.68
CA TRP A 302 21.40 -4.42 3.91
C TRP A 302 21.87 -5.82 4.31
N ARG A 303 22.08 -6.02 5.61
CA ARG A 303 22.50 -7.30 6.18
C ARG A 303 21.29 -8.08 6.68
N TRP A 304 21.24 -9.37 6.35
CA TRP A 304 20.16 -10.26 6.79
C TRP A 304 19.98 -10.26 8.30
N ASP A 305 21.08 -10.33 9.06
CA ASP A 305 21.03 -10.32 10.54
C ASP A 305 20.30 -9.08 11.09
N ASP A 306 20.61 -7.89 10.56
CA ASP A 306 19.98 -6.64 10.99
C ASP A 306 18.50 -6.57 10.59
N LEU A 307 18.14 -7.11 9.41
CA LEU A 307 16.76 -7.15 8.93
C LEU A 307 15.90 -8.10 9.77
N ILE A 308 16.44 -9.28 10.11
CA ILE A 308 15.77 -10.27 10.96
C ILE A 308 15.64 -9.72 12.40
N GLU A 309 16.68 -9.07 12.94
CA GLU A 309 16.63 -8.44 14.27
C GLU A 309 15.58 -7.33 14.33
N SER A 310 15.48 -6.50 13.28
CA SER A 310 14.51 -5.40 13.19
C SER A 310 13.10 -5.83 12.85
N GLN A 311 12.89 -7.06 12.36
CA GLN A 311 11.59 -7.58 11.92
C GLN A 311 10.93 -6.69 10.83
N ASP A 312 11.75 -6.04 10.00
CA ASP A 312 11.26 -5.15 8.95
C ASP A 312 10.83 -5.93 7.71
N ARG A 313 9.54 -6.24 7.65
CA ARG A 313 8.90 -7.02 6.58
C ARG A 313 9.15 -6.44 5.18
N LYS A 314 9.06 -5.10 5.05
CA LYS A 314 9.25 -4.39 3.77
C LYS A 314 10.67 -4.56 3.28
N ARG A 315 11.66 -4.33 4.16
CA ARG A 315 13.07 -4.51 3.81
C ARG A 315 13.41 -5.94 3.49
N ILE A 316 12.84 -6.90 4.21
CA ILE A 316 13.06 -8.32 3.98
C ILE A 316 12.58 -8.71 2.59
N VAL A 317 11.37 -8.34 2.19
CA VAL A 317 10.87 -8.63 0.84
C VAL A 317 11.72 -7.97 -0.24
N SER A 318 12.06 -6.69 -0.07
CA SER A 318 12.96 -6.00 -1.00
C SER A 318 14.31 -6.68 -1.12
N LYS A 319 14.86 -7.15 0.01
CA LYS A 319 16.11 -7.89 0.08
C LYS A 319 16.02 -9.22 -0.65
N VAL A 320 14.99 -10.03 -0.37
CA VAL A 320 14.73 -11.30 -1.09
C VAL A 320 14.67 -11.04 -2.59
N VAL A 321 13.83 -10.10 -3.03
CA VAL A 321 13.65 -9.79 -4.46
C VAL A 321 14.97 -9.36 -5.11
N SER A 322 15.82 -8.61 -4.41
CA SER A 322 17.13 -8.20 -4.93
C SER A 322 18.09 -9.37 -5.16
N GLU A 323 18.00 -10.44 -4.36
CA GLU A 323 18.85 -11.63 -4.44
C GLU A 323 18.30 -12.71 -5.39
N MET A 324 17.05 -12.57 -5.83
CA MET A 324 16.43 -13.49 -6.79
C MET A 324 17.02 -13.39 -8.19
N LYS A 325 16.98 -14.50 -8.92
CA LYS A 325 17.36 -14.54 -10.34
C LYS A 325 16.44 -13.63 -11.15
N ALA A 326 16.95 -13.13 -12.29
CA ALA A 326 16.16 -12.29 -13.18
C ALA A 326 14.89 -12.99 -13.68
N GLU A 327 14.99 -14.30 -13.94
CA GLU A 327 13.88 -15.16 -14.37
C GLU A 327 12.74 -15.20 -13.33
N ASP A 328 13.08 -15.36 -12.04
CA ASP A 328 12.09 -15.41 -10.97
C ASP A 328 11.44 -14.04 -10.73
N ARG A 329 12.21 -12.95 -10.86
CA ARG A 329 11.68 -11.59 -10.79
C ARG A 329 10.69 -11.31 -11.93
N GLU A 330 11.02 -11.69 -13.16
CA GLU A 330 10.10 -11.54 -14.29
C GLU A 330 8.85 -12.39 -14.14
N LEU A 331 9.00 -13.61 -13.62
CA LEU A 331 7.87 -14.47 -13.28
C LEU A 331 6.94 -13.78 -12.27
N ILE A 332 7.47 -13.16 -11.21
CA ILE A 332 6.66 -12.40 -10.25
C ILE A 332 5.95 -11.22 -10.95
N ARG A 333 6.68 -10.44 -11.77
CA ARG A 333 6.11 -9.29 -12.50
C ARG A 333 4.96 -9.70 -13.41
N THR A 334 5.18 -10.73 -14.22
CA THR A 334 4.16 -11.31 -15.11
C THR A 334 2.94 -11.78 -14.30
N ARG A 335 3.14 -12.47 -13.16
CA ARG A 335 2.02 -12.91 -12.32
C ARG A 335 1.23 -11.74 -11.75
N LEU A 336 1.90 -10.73 -11.19
CA LEU A 336 1.25 -9.52 -10.66
C LEU A 336 0.36 -8.87 -11.72
N LYS A 337 0.84 -8.81 -12.97
CA LYS A 337 0.13 -8.20 -14.10
C LYS A 337 -1.06 -9.03 -14.61
N TYR A 338 -0.89 -10.33 -14.80
CA TYR A 338 -1.87 -11.15 -15.53
C TYR A 338 -2.78 -12.01 -14.64
N VAL A 339 -2.28 -12.49 -13.49
CA VAL A 339 -3.09 -13.31 -12.57
C VAL A 339 -4.00 -12.41 -11.74
N GLY A 340 -3.52 -11.22 -11.39
CA GLY A 340 -4.24 -10.23 -10.60
C GLY A 340 -4.23 -10.53 -9.10
N LYS A 341 -4.33 -9.46 -8.30
CA LYS A 341 -4.23 -9.49 -6.82
C LYS A 341 -5.14 -10.56 -6.20
N MET A 342 -6.43 -10.55 -6.53
CA MET A 342 -7.42 -11.44 -5.93
C MET A 342 -7.12 -12.94 -6.10
N ASN A 343 -6.59 -13.34 -7.26
CA ASN A 343 -6.26 -14.74 -7.51
C ASN A 343 -5.01 -15.15 -6.74
N MET A 344 -3.99 -14.30 -6.70
CA MET A 344 -2.80 -14.56 -5.88
C MET A 344 -3.13 -14.68 -4.39
N LEU A 345 -4.05 -13.85 -3.88
CA LEU A 345 -4.52 -13.95 -2.49
C LEU A 345 -5.21 -15.30 -2.19
N LYS A 346 -5.88 -15.90 -3.16
CA LYS A 346 -6.49 -17.23 -3.03
C LYS A 346 -5.47 -18.37 -3.12
N GLU A 347 -4.44 -18.19 -3.94
CA GLU A 347 -3.40 -19.19 -4.14
C GLU A 347 -2.48 -19.35 -2.93
N ILE A 348 -2.18 -18.26 -2.21
CA ILE A 348 -1.33 -18.30 -1.00
C ILE A 348 -1.82 -19.35 0.01
N PRO A 349 -3.06 -19.29 0.55
CA PRO A 349 -3.52 -20.26 1.55
C PRO A 349 -3.64 -21.68 0.97
N ALA A 350 -3.99 -21.82 -0.30
CA ALA A 350 -4.03 -23.13 -0.97
C ALA A 350 -2.63 -23.76 -1.04
N CYS A 351 -1.62 -22.97 -1.41
CA CYS A 351 -0.22 -23.41 -1.48
C CYS A 351 0.34 -23.71 -0.09
N LEU A 352 0.04 -22.89 0.92
CA LEU A 352 0.44 -23.16 2.30
C LEU A 352 -0.19 -24.46 2.84
N GLY A 353 -1.46 -24.71 2.52
CA GLY A 353 -2.13 -25.98 2.86
C GLY A 353 -1.45 -27.19 2.21
N MET A 354 -1.08 -27.06 0.94
CA MET A 354 -0.31 -28.08 0.22
C MET A 354 1.07 -28.31 0.87
N LEU A 355 1.80 -27.24 1.22
CA LEU A 355 3.13 -27.32 1.84
C LEU A 355 3.06 -27.96 3.25
N SER A 356 2.12 -27.54 4.09
CA SER A 356 1.89 -28.14 5.42
C SER A 356 1.51 -29.62 5.33
N GLY A 357 0.69 -29.97 4.32
CA GLY A 357 0.29 -31.35 4.04
C GLY A 357 1.38 -32.23 3.42
N GLY A 358 2.52 -31.66 3.00
CA GLY A 358 3.56 -32.38 2.25
C GLY A 358 3.04 -32.92 0.91
N GLN A 359 2.02 -32.29 0.33
CA GLN A 359 1.41 -32.75 -0.91
C GLN A 359 2.24 -32.26 -2.11
N PRO A 360 2.47 -33.10 -3.14
CA PRO A 360 3.28 -32.72 -4.31
C PRO A 360 2.49 -31.91 -5.35
N LYS A 361 1.18 -31.74 -5.18
CA LYS A 361 0.28 -31.10 -6.14
C LYS A 361 -0.76 -30.25 -5.41
N MET A 362 -1.14 -29.14 -6.03
CA MET A 362 -2.22 -28.27 -5.57
C MET A 362 -3.48 -28.52 -6.40
N GLN A 363 -4.64 -28.67 -5.74
CA GLN A 363 -5.91 -28.95 -6.42
C GLN A 363 -6.30 -27.78 -7.34
N GLY A 364 -6.71 -28.09 -8.57
CA GLY A 364 -7.16 -27.10 -9.55
C GLY A 364 -6.04 -26.28 -10.21
N VAL A 365 -4.77 -26.56 -9.91
CA VAL A 365 -3.63 -25.84 -10.49
C VAL A 365 -2.80 -26.73 -11.40
N LEU A 366 -2.44 -26.20 -12.56
CA LEU A 366 -1.60 -26.89 -13.53
C LEU A 366 -0.18 -27.06 -12.97
N PRO A 367 0.46 -28.23 -13.18
CA PRO A 367 1.84 -28.46 -12.71
C PRO A 367 2.87 -27.43 -13.19
N ARG A 368 2.64 -26.80 -14.35
CA ARG A 368 3.52 -25.75 -14.90
C ARG A 368 3.46 -24.43 -14.12
N ASP A 369 2.35 -24.17 -13.43
CA ASP A 369 2.11 -22.93 -12.69
C ASP A 369 2.45 -23.07 -11.21
N LEU A 370 2.49 -24.31 -10.71
CA LEU A 370 2.81 -24.62 -9.32
C LEU A 370 4.17 -24.04 -8.86
N PRO A 371 5.30 -24.19 -9.59
CA PRO A 371 6.56 -23.57 -9.17
C PRO A 371 6.45 -22.05 -9.01
N LYS A 372 5.65 -21.40 -9.87
CA LYS A 372 5.46 -19.96 -9.83
C LYS A 372 4.68 -19.51 -8.59
N ILE A 373 3.68 -20.30 -8.21
CA ILE A 373 2.89 -20.08 -6.98
C ILE A 373 3.73 -20.34 -5.74
N ILE A 374 4.57 -21.38 -5.75
CA ILE A 374 5.50 -21.68 -4.65
C ILE A 374 6.47 -20.51 -4.45
N THR A 375 7.08 -19.99 -5.53
CA THR A 375 7.97 -18.84 -5.46
C THR A 375 7.28 -17.62 -4.84
N PHE A 376 6.06 -17.30 -5.28
CA PHE A 376 5.29 -16.19 -4.72
C PHE A 376 4.91 -16.43 -3.25
N THR A 377 4.52 -17.65 -2.89
CA THR A 377 4.16 -18.03 -1.52
C THR A 377 5.38 -17.98 -0.59
N ARG A 378 6.57 -18.37 -1.06
CA ARG A 378 7.83 -18.22 -0.30
C ARG A 378 8.18 -16.77 -0.03
N LEU A 379 7.89 -15.88 -0.96
CA LEU A 379 8.07 -14.45 -0.77
C LEU A 379 7.11 -13.90 0.29
N PHE A 380 5.85 -14.33 0.27
CA PHE A 380 4.88 -14.01 1.33
C PHE A 380 5.27 -14.60 2.70
N LEU A 381 5.81 -15.82 2.73
CA LEU A 381 6.36 -16.41 3.95
C LEU A 381 7.52 -15.59 4.51
N SER A 382 8.41 -15.11 3.63
CA SER A 382 9.53 -14.24 4.03
C SER A 382 9.04 -12.92 4.62
N TRP A 383 7.99 -12.34 4.04
CA TRP A 383 7.29 -11.17 4.59
C TRP A 383 6.68 -11.44 5.97
N TRP A 384 6.01 -12.57 6.14
CA TRP A 384 5.29 -12.87 7.38
C TRP A 384 6.22 -13.26 8.54
N MET A 385 7.20 -14.13 8.26
CA MET A 385 8.13 -14.67 9.25
C MET A 385 9.31 -13.72 9.54
N CYS A 386 9.46 -12.66 8.74
CA CYS A 386 10.62 -11.80 8.76
C CYS A 386 11.94 -12.58 8.65
N ASP A 387 12.00 -13.51 7.68
CA ASP A 387 13.17 -14.37 7.45
C ASP A 387 13.33 -14.71 5.96
N ASN A 388 14.46 -15.30 5.56
CA ASN A 388 14.72 -15.74 4.20
C ASN A 388 14.20 -17.17 3.95
N CYS A 389 12.91 -17.29 3.61
CA CYS A 389 12.28 -18.59 3.33
C CYS A 389 12.69 -19.22 1.97
N PHE A 390 13.70 -18.66 1.29
CA PHE A 390 14.30 -19.25 0.08
C PHE A 390 15.57 -20.04 0.38
N THR A 391 16.27 -19.73 1.47
CA THR A 391 17.46 -20.47 1.91
C THR A 391 17.09 -21.61 2.86
N GLU A 392 16.09 -21.39 3.71
CA GLU A 392 15.65 -22.37 4.70
C GLU A 392 14.19 -22.77 4.47
N GLU A 393 13.90 -24.06 4.65
CA GLU A 393 12.51 -24.52 4.59
C GLU A 393 11.78 -24.10 5.88
N PRO A 394 10.62 -23.43 5.76
CA PRO A 394 9.89 -22.94 6.93
C PRO A 394 9.37 -24.11 7.76
N ASP A 395 9.47 -23.99 9.10
CA ASP A 395 8.94 -25.00 10.00
C ASP A 395 7.43 -25.17 9.79
N LYS A 396 6.99 -26.44 9.79
CA LYS A 396 5.60 -26.80 9.56
C LYS A 396 4.65 -26.13 10.55
N ARG A 397 5.09 -25.95 11.79
CA ARG A 397 4.30 -25.27 12.84
C ARG A 397 4.00 -23.83 12.48
N HIS A 398 4.98 -23.10 11.98
CA HIS A 398 4.79 -21.71 11.56
C HIS A 398 3.87 -21.60 10.34
N ILE A 399 3.93 -22.57 9.40
CA ILE A 399 2.99 -22.64 8.27
C ILE A 399 1.55 -22.85 8.76
N GLU A 400 1.35 -23.76 9.72
CA GLU A 400 0.03 -24.05 10.31
C GLU A 400 -0.53 -22.85 11.07
N GLU A 401 0.31 -22.14 11.83
CA GLU A 401 -0.05 -20.90 12.52
C GLU A 401 -0.50 -19.82 11.54
N LEU A 402 0.32 -19.56 10.50
CA LEU A 402 -0.03 -18.62 9.43
C LEU A 402 -1.34 -18.99 8.73
N LEU A 403 -1.58 -20.27 8.47
CA LEU A 403 -2.85 -20.73 7.91
C LEU A 403 -4.05 -20.43 8.82
N SER A 404 -3.89 -20.46 10.15
CA SER A 404 -4.94 -20.02 11.09
C SER A 404 -5.14 -18.51 10.99
N CYS A 405 -4.07 -17.73 11.04
CA CYS A 405 -4.14 -16.26 10.96
C CYS A 405 -4.80 -15.78 9.65
N LEU A 406 -4.51 -16.43 8.52
CA LEU A 406 -5.13 -16.12 7.24
C LEU A 406 -6.64 -16.44 7.22
N LYS A 407 -7.08 -17.51 7.89
CA LYS A 407 -8.51 -17.86 7.99
C LYS A 407 -9.27 -16.89 8.89
N GLU A 408 -8.61 -16.39 9.92
CA GLU A 408 -9.15 -15.41 10.85
C GLU A 408 -9.10 -13.98 10.29
N GLY A 409 -8.45 -13.77 9.14
CA GLY A 409 -8.28 -12.45 8.52
C GLY A 409 -7.30 -11.54 9.29
N LEU A 410 -6.49 -12.11 10.18
CA LEU A 410 -5.50 -11.37 10.98
C LEU A 410 -4.22 -11.06 10.20
N SER A 411 -3.93 -11.86 9.18
CA SER A 411 -2.86 -11.55 8.23
C SER A 411 -3.41 -10.70 7.09
N ASP A 412 -2.67 -9.68 6.68
CA ASP A 412 -3.00 -8.87 5.50
C ASP A 412 -2.07 -9.19 4.31
N PRO A 413 -2.33 -10.28 3.56
CA PRO A 413 -1.65 -10.55 2.30
C PRO A 413 -1.95 -9.51 1.22
N GLY A 414 -2.99 -8.67 1.41
CA GLY A 414 -3.29 -7.52 0.55
C GLY A 414 -2.18 -6.47 0.60
N THR A 415 -1.79 -6.02 1.80
CA THR A 415 -0.67 -5.10 2.01
C THR A 415 0.64 -5.65 1.43
N PHE A 416 0.92 -6.94 1.61
CA PHE A 416 2.09 -7.58 0.99
C PHE A 416 2.06 -7.46 -0.54
N CYS A 417 0.91 -7.77 -1.18
CA CYS A 417 0.79 -7.71 -2.63
C CYS A 417 0.92 -6.26 -3.15
N ASP A 418 0.38 -5.28 -2.44
CA ASP A 418 0.48 -3.87 -2.82
C ASP A 418 1.92 -3.37 -2.72
N TYR A 419 2.61 -3.71 -1.62
CA TYR A 419 4.02 -3.39 -1.45
C TYR A 419 4.89 -4.06 -2.52
N LEU A 420 4.67 -5.36 -2.76
CA LEU A 420 5.41 -6.11 -3.78
C LEU A 420 5.18 -5.52 -5.17
N ASN A 421 3.94 -5.17 -5.51
CA ASN A 421 3.62 -4.52 -6.78
C ASN A 421 4.37 -3.18 -6.91
N MET A 422 4.35 -2.36 -5.85
CA MET A 422 5.06 -1.08 -5.82
C MET A 422 6.56 -1.26 -6.08
N ILE A 423 7.26 -2.11 -5.33
CA ILE A 423 8.72 -2.26 -5.54
C ILE A 423 9.06 -2.88 -6.90
N MET A 424 8.18 -3.70 -7.47
CA MET A 424 8.38 -4.29 -8.80
C MET A 424 8.19 -3.27 -9.93
N THR A 425 7.37 -2.23 -9.72
CA THR A 425 7.17 -1.12 -10.68
C THR A 425 8.15 0.03 -10.47
N THR A 426 8.67 0.22 -9.26
CA THR A 426 9.63 1.29 -8.94
C THR A 426 11.07 0.76 -8.88
N THR A 427 11.49 0.23 -7.72
CA THR A 427 12.86 -0.15 -7.40
C THR A 427 13.43 -1.22 -8.32
N PHE A 428 12.60 -2.20 -8.69
CA PHE A 428 13.00 -3.33 -9.54
C PHE A 428 12.36 -3.26 -10.92
N SER A 429 12.01 -2.08 -11.42
CA SER A 429 11.53 -1.92 -12.80
C SER A 429 12.62 -2.35 -13.81
N GLU A 430 12.22 -2.71 -15.03
CA GLU A 430 13.20 -3.05 -16.08
C GLU A 430 14.19 -1.91 -16.33
N GLU A 431 13.74 -0.67 -16.22
CA GLU A 431 14.57 0.52 -16.39
C GLU A 431 15.55 0.69 -15.22
N ALA A 432 15.09 0.53 -13.99
CA ALA A 432 15.95 0.58 -12.80
C ALA A 432 17.04 -0.51 -12.84
N LEU A 433 16.68 -1.71 -13.30
CA LEU A 433 17.63 -2.82 -13.44
C LEU A 433 18.71 -2.60 -14.50
N ARG A 434 18.48 -1.75 -15.51
CA ARG A 434 19.53 -1.35 -16.48
C ARG A 434 20.56 -0.40 -15.87
N HIS A 435 20.20 0.30 -14.81
CA HIS A 435 21.03 1.31 -14.17
C HIS A 435 21.01 1.17 -12.62
N PRO A 436 21.53 0.07 -12.06
CA PRO A 436 21.41 -0.25 -10.63
C PRO A 436 22.10 0.77 -9.70
N GLU A 437 23.03 1.56 -10.22
CA GLU A 437 23.76 2.60 -9.49
C GLU A 437 23.02 3.94 -9.44
N ARG A 438 21.98 4.13 -10.26
CA ARG A 438 21.19 5.36 -10.20
C ARG A 438 20.25 5.28 -9.00
N PRO A 439 20.06 6.40 -8.26
CA PRO A 439 18.99 6.50 -7.27
C PRO A 439 17.66 6.05 -7.91
N SER A 440 16.78 5.44 -7.11
CA SER A 440 15.48 5.03 -7.65
C SER A 440 14.80 6.25 -8.28
N GLN A 441 14.04 6.08 -9.36
CA GLN A 441 13.40 7.21 -10.05
C GLN A 441 12.52 8.07 -9.13
N ALA A 442 12.13 7.55 -7.96
CA ALA A 442 11.43 8.29 -6.91
C ALA A 442 12.29 9.37 -6.21
N GLU A 443 13.61 9.20 -6.15
CA GLU A 443 14.53 10.18 -5.53
C GLU A 443 15.05 11.23 -6.51
N ILE A 444 14.80 11.06 -7.82
CA ILE A 444 15.16 12.07 -8.81
C ILE A 444 14.10 13.16 -8.72
N ILE A 445 14.33 14.14 -7.83
CA ILE A 445 13.69 15.45 -7.94
C ILE A 445 14.14 15.97 -9.30
N GLU A 446 13.25 15.85 -10.28
CA GLU A 446 13.43 16.46 -11.60
C GLU A 446 13.41 17.97 -11.33
N ILE A 447 14.57 18.51 -10.99
CA ILE A 447 14.86 19.93 -11.11
C ILE A 447 14.82 20.11 -12.62
N SER A 448 13.61 20.31 -13.15
CA SER A 448 13.44 20.91 -14.46
C SER A 448 14.36 22.11 -14.41
N ASP A 449 15.44 22.04 -15.16
CA ASP A 449 16.29 23.17 -15.47
C ASP A 449 15.36 24.08 -16.27
N ASP A 450 14.52 24.81 -15.53
CA ASP A 450 13.71 25.90 -16.01
C ASP A 450 14.76 26.90 -16.44
N ASP A 451 15.16 26.75 -17.69
CA ASP A 451 15.78 27.73 -18.56
C ASP A 451 14.81 28.93 -18.62
N GLU A 452 14.55 29.55 -17.46
CA GLU A 452 14.03 30.90 -17.36
C GLU A 452 15.12 31.74 -18.01
N PRO A 453 14.92 32.20 -19.25
CA PRO A 453 15.98 32.82 -20.00
C PRO A 453 16.42 34.05 -19.22
N ALA A 454 17.68 34.03 -18.77
CA ALA A 454 18.26 35.08 -17.95
C ALA A 454 17.77 36.46 -18.44
N PRO A 455 17.20 37.31 -17.55
CA PRO A 455 16.54 38.55 -17.95
C PRO A 455 17.50 39.35 -18.84
N ARG A 456 17.09 39.54 -20.09
CA ARG A 456 17.91 40.25 -21.09
C ARG A 456 18.28 41.61 -20.50
N PRO A 457 19.56 42.01 -20.54
CA PRO A 457 19.96 43.31 -20.05
C PRO A 457 19.15 44.39 -20.78
N ILE A 458 18.53 45.28 -20.01
CA ILE A 458 17.76 46.41 -20.51
C ILE A 458 18.72 47.28 -21.33
N ASP A 459 18.64 47.17 -22.65
CA ASP A 459 19.39 47.99 -23.57
C ASP A 459 18.99 49.45 -23.36
N GLN A 460 19.91 50.21 -22.77
CA GLN A 460 19.83 51.65 -22.71
C GLN A 460 19.84 52.19 -24.13
N ARG A 461 18.66 52.64 -24.56
CA ARG A 461 18.36 53.36 -25.79
C ARG A 461 19.27 54.59 -25.93
N LYS A 462 20.47 54.40 -26.47
CA LYS A 462 21.31 55.47 -27.00
C LYS A 462 20.83 55.79 -28.41
N SER A 463 20.08 56.88 -28.50
CA SER A 463 19.90 57.65 -29.72
C SER A 463 21.26 57.94 -30.36
N ASN A 464 21.48 57.51 -31.60
CA ASN A 464 22.35 58.25 -32.50
C ASN A 464 21.97 58.02 -33.96
N LEU A 465 21.83 59.17 -34.63
CA LEU A 465 21.77 59.33 -36.06
C LEU A 465 22.97 58.65 -36.72
N ASN A 466 22.77 57.97 -37.85
CA ASN A 466 23.36 58.34 -39.14
C ASN A 466 23.09 57.31 -40.25
N ALA A 467 22.80 57.87 -41.43
CA ALA A 467 23.24 57.44 -42.76
C ALA A 467 22.80 56.07 -43.33
N THR A 468 21.87 56.17 -44.29
CA THR A 468 21.78 55.42 -45.57
C THR A 468 23.11 55.39 -46.36
N PRO A 469 23.24 54.69 -47.52
CA PRO A 469 22.45 53.58 -48.10
C PRO A 469 23.30 52.42 -48.68
N GLY A 470 22.67 51.30 -49.05
CA GLY A 470 23.22 50.33 -50.01
C GLY A 470 22.42 49.02 -49.98
N GLU A 471 21.52 48.76 -50.94
CA GLU A 471 21.74 48.16 -52.28
C GLU A 471 21.65 46.62 -52.26
N GLN A 472 20.88 46.08 -53.24
CA GLN A 472 20.82 44.68 -53.69
C GLN A 472 20.01 43.70 -52.82
N GLN A 473 19.19 42.76 -53.29
CA GLN A 473 18.77 42.18 -54.58
C GLN A 473 17.44 41.46 -54.24
N GLY A 474 16.36 41.44 -55.02
CA GLY A 474 16.30 40.98 -56.41
C GLY A 474 16.29 39.46 -56.50
N SER A 475 15.15 38.80 -56.23
CA SER A 475 14.91 37.43 -56.73
C SER A 475 13.43 37.16 -56.96
N ALA A 476 13.15 36.77 -58.19
CA ALA A 476 11.87 36.51 -58.79
C ALA A 476 11.36 35.11 -58.43
N ILE A 477 10.06 34.99 -58.24
CA ILE A 477 9.34 33.71 -58.19
C ILE A 477 8.73 33.48 -59.57
N VAL A 478 9.17 32.41 -60.23
CA VAL A 478 8.53 31.81 -61.41
C VAL A 478 7.59 30.73 -60.89
N LEU A 479 6.33 30.78 -61.34
CA LEU A 479 5.31 29.75 -61.17
C LEU A 479 5.41 28.76 -62.34
N ASP A 480 5.45 27.47 -62.03
CA ASP A 480 4.69 26.42 -62.72
C ASP A 480 4.44 25.26 -61.76
#